data_AF-A0A133U6T8-F1
#
_entry.id   AF-A0A133U6T8-F1
#
_cell.length_a   1.000
_cell.length_b   1.000
_cell.length_c   1.000
_cell.angle_alpha   90.00
_cell.angle_beta   90.00
_cell.angle_gamma   90.00
#
_symmetry.space_group_name_H-M   'P 1'
#
loop_
_entity.id
_entity.type
_entity.pdbx_description
1 polymer ?
#
loop_
_entity_poly.entity_id
_entity_poly.type
_entity_poly.pdbx_seq_one_letter_code
_entity_poly.pdbx_strand_id
1 'polypeptide(L)' 'MRRDFEYLVMGDKPGTNSAPGRSYNKIRKKFGDEVRFIQHSVYGTETFESAESLAELAKHHGLNVLVFRVVEDFNVG' A
#
# COMPACT_ATOMS: atom_id res chain seq x y z
N MET A 1 11.60 -0.60 -19.20
CA MET A 1 10.97 0.32 -18.22
C MET A 1 11.35 -0.16 -16.83
N ARG A 2 11.71 0.74 -15.92
CA ARG A 2 12.03 0.39 -14.53
C ARG A 2 10.70 0.34 -13.78
N ARG A 3 10.40 -0.77 -13.10
CA ARG A 3 9.20 -0.90 -12.27
C ARG A 3 9.21 0.18 -11.19
N ASP A 4 8.07 0.82 -11.02
CA ASP A 4 7.87 1.85 -10.01
C ASP A 4 7.64 1.27 -8.60
N PHE A 5 7.22 -0.01 -8.52
CA PHE A 5 7.03 -0.84 -7.32
C PHE A 5 6.82 -2.32 -7.72
N GLU A 6 7.02 -3.28 -6.81
CA GLU A 6 6.79 -4.71 -7.04
C GLU A 6 5.52 -5.25 -6.37
N TYR A 7 5.09 -4.62 -5.28
CA TYR A 7 3.91 -5.03 -4.52
C TYR A 7 2.95 -3.86 -4.36
N LEU A 8 1.66 -4.17 -4.37
CA LEU A 8 0.58 -3.24 -4.13
C LEU A 8 -0.12 -3.61 -2.82
N VAL A 9 -0.22 -2.66 -1.89
CA VAL A 9 -0.93 -2.82 -0.62
C VAL A 9 -2.17 -1.94 -0.63
N MET A 10 -3.33 -2.55 -0.47
CA MET A 10 -4.62 -1.87 -0.44
C MET A 10 -5.27 -2.03 0.94
N GLY A 11 -5.65 -0.92 1.56
CA GLY A 11 -6.33 -0.90 2.86
C GLY A 11 -7.74 -0.36 2.79
N ASP A 12 -8.74 -1.15 3.15
CA ASP A 12 -10.15 -0.74 3.25
C ASP A 12 -10.60 -0.65 4.71
N LYS A 13 -11.46 0.32 5.03
CA LYS A 13 -12.03 0.45 6.38
C LYS A 13 -13.50 0.01 6.36
N PRO A 14 -13.85 -1.13 6.96
CA PRO A 14 -15.23 -1.62 6.94
C PRO A 14 -16.19 -0.62 7.59
N GLY A 15 -17.33 -0.39 6.95
CA GLY A 15 -18.40 0.48 7.45
C GLY A 15 -18.17 1.99 7.26
N THR A 16 -17.11 2.39 6.55
CA THR A 16 -16.87 3.81 6.22
C THR A 16 -16.43 3.96 4.76
N ASN A 17 -16.99 4.93 4.03
CA ASN A 17 -16.63 5.20 2.62
C ASN A 17 -15.21 5.81 2.44
N SER A 18 -14.39 5.84 3.48
CA SER A 18 -13.06 6.45 3.42
C SER A 18 -12.15 5.85 4.48
N ALA A 19 -11.00 5.31 4.06
CA ALA A 19 -9.95 5.04 5.02
C ALA A 19 -9.51 6.36 5.67
N PRO A 20 -9.08 6.36 6.93
CA PRO A 20 -8.83 7.60 7.64
C PRO A 20 -7.62 8.30 7.01
N GLY A 21 -7.79 9.53 6.49
CA GLY A 21 -6.68 10.34 5.96
C GLY A 21 -5.54 10.57 6.98
N ARG A 22 -5.80 10.37 8.29
CA ARG A 22 -4.77 10.37 9.35
C ARG A 22 -3.78 9.20 9.25
N SER A 23 -4.13 8.11 8.59
CA SER A 23 -3.27 6.94 8.41
C SER A 23 -2.10 7.25 7.46
N TYR A 24 -2.31 8.10 6.44
CA TYR A 24 -1.27 8.48 5.48
C TYR A 24 -0.05 9.12 6.14
N ASN A 25 -0.26 10.14 6.99
CA ASN A 25 0.85 10.82 7.67
C ASN A 25 1.63 9.90 8.61
N LYS A 26 0.97 8.88 9.19
CA LYS A 26 1.63 7.88 10.04
C LYS A 26 2.46 6.90 9.21
N ILE A 27 1.92 6.44 8.08
CA ILE A 27 2.62 5.56 7.14
C ILE A 27 3.88 6.25 6.61
N ARG A 28 3.75 7.49 6.09
CA ARG A 28 4.90 8.25 5.58
C ARG A 28 5.97 8.51 6.65
N LYS A 29 5.57 8.79 7.90
CA LYS A 29 6.52 8.96 9.00
C LYS A 29 7.27 7.68 9.37
N LYS A 30 6.63 6.51 9.25
CA LYS A 30 7.23 5.22 9.63
C LYS A 30 8.11 4.64 8.53
N PHE A 31 7.66 4.74 7.27
CA PHE A 31 8.30 4.05 6.15
C PHE A 31 9.10 4.98 5.22
N GLY A 32 9.01 6.30 5.40
CA GLY A 32 9.76 7.25 4.56
C GLY A 32 9.49 7.04 3.08
N ASP A 33 10.55 6.77 2.32
CA ASP A 33 10.53 6.55 0.87
C ASP A 33 10.41 5.06 0.49
N GLU A 34 10.41 4.13 1.46
CA GLU A 34 10.23 2.68 1.21
C GLU A 34 8.83 2.32 0.71
N VAL A 35 7.86 3.21 0.97
CA VAL A 35 6.47 3.06 0.58
C VAL A 35 6.08 4.21 -0.33
N ARG A 36 5.71 3.87 -1.56
CA ARG A 36 5.22 4.81 -2.54
C ARG A 36 3.71 5.01 -2.39
N PHE A 37 3.28 6.25 -2.26
CA PHE A 37 1.86 6.58 -2.32
C PHE A 37 1.37 6.58 -3.77
N ILE A 38 0.35 5.78 -4.06
CA ILE A 38 -0.26 5.71 -5.39
C ILE A 38 -1.61 6.43 -5.38
N GLN A 39 -2.47 6.06 -4.44
CA GLN A 39 -3.78 6.67 -4.23
C GLN A 39 -4.15 6.56 -2.74
N HIS A 40 -5.20 7.27 -2.31
CA HIS A 40 -5.82 7.04 -1.01
C HIS A 40 -6.04 5.54 -0.80
N SER A 41 -5.56 5.00 0.33
CA SER A 41 -5.61 3.56 0.66
C SER A 41 -4.78 2.61 -0.20
N VAL A 42 -4.04 3.10 -1.20
CA VAL A 42 -3.27 2.27 -2.12
C VAL A 42 -1.81 2.69 -2.12
N TYR A 43 -0.93 1.74 -1.83
CA TYR A 43 0.49 1.95 -1.67
C TYR A 43 1.29 0.94 -2.49
N GLY A 44 2.43 1.36 -3.00
CA GLY A 44 3.41 0.50 -3.68
C GLY A 44 4.63 0.27 -2.80
N THR A 45 5.19 -0.93 -2.81
CA THR A 45 6.49 -1.24 -2.17
C THR A 45 7.39 -2.04 -3.12
N GLU A 46 8.70 -1.92 -2.94
CA GLU A 46 9.68 -2.66 -3.74
C GLU A 46 9.86 -4.11 -3.26
N THR A 47 9.64 -4.37 -1.97
CA THR A 47 9.83 -5.70 -1.37
C THR A 47 8.55 -6.22 -0.73
N PHE A 48 8.47 -7.54 -0.59
CA PHE A 48 7.39 -8.19 0.16
C PHE A 48 7.44 -7.84 1.65
N GLU A 49 8.63 -7.70 2.23
CA GLU A 49 8.81 -7.37 3.65
C GLU A 49 8.23 -5.98 4.00
N SER A 50 8.47 -4.98 3.14
CA SER A 50 7.86 -3.65 3.28
C SER A 50 6.34 -3.71 3.09
N ALA A 51 5.84 -4.53 2.15
CA ALA A 51 4.41 -4.73 1.96
C ALA A 51 3.74 -5.38 3.18
N GLU A 52 4.37 -6.40 3.75
CA GLU A 52 3.91 -7.10 4.95
C GLU A 52 3.89 -6.15 6.16
N SER A 53 4.99 -5.45 6.40
CA SER A 53 5.10 -4.45 7.47
C SER A 53 4.03 -3.36 7.38
N LEU A 54 3.73 -2.90 6.15
CA LEU A 54 2.67 -1.94 5.90
C LEU A 54 1.28 -2.54 6.15
N ALA A 55 1.07 -3.79 5.73
CA ALA A 55 -0.18 -4.51 5.95
C ALA A 55 -0.46 -4.74 7.44
N GLU A 56 0.55 -5.09 8.22
CA GLU A 56 0.44 -5.21 9.68
C GLU A 56 0.06 -3.88 10.32
N LEU A 57 0.73 -2.78 9.95
CA LEU A 57 0.37 -1.44 10.45
C LEU A 57 -1.09 -1.08 10.11
N ALA A 58 -1.51 -1.35 8.88
CA ALA A 58 -2.88 -1.09 8.44
C ALA A 58 -3.90 -1.94 9.23
N LYS A 59 -3.61 -3.22 9.48
CA LYS A 59 -4.42 -4.11 10.34
C LYS A 59 -4.51 -3.59 11.77
N HIS A 60 -3.41 -3.11 12.36
CA HIS A 60 -3.41 -2.46 13.69
C HIS A 60 -4.31 -1.21 13.74
N HIS A 61 -4.62 -0.61 12.59
CA HIS A 61 -5.56 0.51 12.47
C HIS A 61 -6.99 0.07 12.11
N GLY A 62 -7.28 -1.23 12.17
CA GLY A 62 -8.61 -1.81 11.92
C GLY A 62 -8.99 -1.80 10.44
N LEU A 63 -8.01 -1.81 9.55
CA LEU A 63 -8.25 -1.92 8.10
C LEU A 63 -8.23 -3.38 7.67
N ASN A 64 -9.12 -3.71 6.73
CA ASN A 64 -8.97 -4.89 5.89
C ASN A 64 -7.84 -4.62 4.89
N VAL A 65 -6.96 -5.58 4.68
CA VAL A 65 -5.78 -5.36 3.82
C VAL A 65 -5.65 -6.45 2.79
N LEU A 66 -5.39 -6.05 1.55
CA LEU A 66 -4.99 -6.91 0.44
C LEU A 66 -3.58 -6.56 0.00
N VAL A 67 -2.77 -7.58 -0.28
CA VAL A 67 -1.42 -7.44 -0.82
C VAL A 67 -1.35 -8.19 -2.13
N PHE A 68 -0.96 -7.51 -3.19
CA PHE A 68 -0.79 -8.08 -4.53
C PHE A 68 0.66 -7.99 -4.95
N ARG A 69 1.18 -9.06 -5.55
CA ARG A 69 2.41 -8.98 -6.33
C ARG A 69 2.06 -8.45 -7.71
N VAL A 70 2.73 -7.40 -8.14
CA VAL A 70 2.52 -6.78 -9.44
C VAL A 70 3.27 -7.56 -10.51
N VAL A 71 2.57 -7.88 -11.60
CA VAL A 71 3.14 -8.43 -12.81
C VAL A 71 2.81 -7.45 -13.92
N GLU A 72 3.84 -6.88 -14.55
CA GLU A 72 3.64 -6.03 -15.73
C GLU A 72 3.26 -6.90 -16.92
N ASP A 73 2.13 -6.59 -17.56
CA ASP A 73 1.80 -7.11 -18.87
C ASP A 73 2.33 -6.14 -19.93
N PHE A 74 3.32 -6.59 -20.70
CA PHE A 74 3.96 -5.78 -21.73
C PHE A 74 3.10 -5.63 -23.00
N ASN A 75 1.90 -6.22 -23.04
CA ASN A 75 1.00 -6.15 -24.21
C ASN A 75 -0.02 -5.01 -24.15
N VAL A 76 0.04 -4.14 -23.14
CA VAL A 76 -0.86 -2.98 -23.05
C VAL A 76 -0.16 -1.78 -23.69
N GLY A 77 -0.40 -1.59 -24.99
CA GLY A 77 0.02 -0.43 -25.78
C GLY A 77 -1.16 0.47 -26.12
#